data_AF-E9HVV9-F1
#
_entry.id   AF-E9HVV9-F1
#
_cell.length_a   1.000
_cell.length_b   1.000
_cell.length_c   1.000
_cell.angle_alpha   90.00
_cell.angle_beta   90.00
_cell.angle_gamma   90.00
#
_symmetry.space_group_name_H-M   'P 1'
#
loop_
_entity.id
_entity.type
_entity.pdbx_description
1 polymer ?
#
loop_
_entity_poly.entity_id
_entity_poly.type
_entity_poly.pdbx_seq_one_letter_code
_entity_poly.pdbx_strand_id
1 'polypeptide(L)'
;MDSTSSKIYLDYNATTPLATEVVDCVTEALTNACANPSSSTDIGRKAKELIDQSRKKIATMLNAEASEVIFLSGGTEANNMVLQTALKYFKSWAGKSMQMSSCKPQIVTTNVEHDAILLPLKHFEEEQQADVDYVPKQIRPHTCLVTVMLANNETGVIMPVAEISRKIRKLNEIRQMEGLCQILLHTDAAQAIGKITVDAKELGVDYLTVVGHKVIYWILRASNWSTVRQELWNEGDSKIPLYPMFFGGGQEHRFRPATKNTPMIHGLGCAAELISRNLKIYQGKMMKMRDLLEQSLAVRTHSVSFRKTALTCGEILSRCPELTASTGAACHGTGKPSEILMASGVTFEDARSDVRLSVGRDTTSKQIEQTVLMLKTAVNLLD
;
A
#
# COMPACT_ATOMS: atom_id res chain seq x y z
N MET A 1 -22.31 29.86 13.94
CA MET A 1 -20.89 29.67 14.32
C MET A 1 -20.08 30.33 13.23
N ASP A 2 -19.61 31.54 13.52
CA ASP A 2 -19.01 32.46 12.55
C ASP A 2 -17.47 32.24 12.47
N SER A 3 -16.93 32.38 11.27
CA SER A 3 -15.50 32.51 10.89
C SER A 3 -14.43 31.63 11.56
N THR A 4 -14.43 30.31 11.31
CA THR A 4 -13.14 29.57 11.30
C THR A 4 -12.62 29.55 9.87
N SER A 5 -11.40 30.06 9.64
CA SER A 5 -10.71 29.83 8.36
C SER A 5 -10.74 28.32 8.09
N SER A 6 -11.32 27.93 6.95
CA SER A 6 -11.47 26.52 6.59
C SER A 6 -10.08 25.92 6.44
N LYS A 7 -9.67 25.06 7.38
CA LYS A 7 -8.38 24.38 7.34
C LYS A 7 -8.20 23.71 5.98
N ILE A 8 -7.05 23.96 5.35
CA ILE A 8 -6.67 23.39 4.07
C ILE A 8 -5.99 22.05 4.33
N TYR A 9 -6.55 20.97 3.79
CA TYR A 9 -6.01 19.62 3.95
C TYR A 9 -5.20 19.20 2.71
N LEU A 10 -3.88 19.06 2.85
CA LEU A 10 -2.95 18.57 1.83
C LEU A 10 -2.09 17.42 2.37
N ASP A 11 -2.70 16.51 3.13
CA ASP A 11 -2.05 15.31 3.66
C ASP A 11 -2.75 14.01 3.25
N TYR A 12 -3.33 13.98 2.05
CA TYR A 12 -4.07 12.83 1.51
C TYR A 12 -3.21 11.54 1.39
N ASN A 13 -1.88 11.64 1.35
CA ASN A 13 -0.99 10.47 1.39
C ASN A 13 -0.84 9.87 2.80
N ALA A 14 -1.15 10.61 3.87
CA ALA A 14 -1.23 10.05 5.22
C ALA A 14 -2.54 9.29 5.41
N THR A 15 -3.67 9.96 5.16
CA THR A 15 -5.02 9.38 5.19
C THR A 15 -6.00 10.25 4.39
N THR A 16 -7.17 9.73 4.08
CA THR A 16 -8.21 10.49 3.35
C THR A 16 -9.50 10.61 4.16
N PRO A 17 -10.25 11.71 4.01
CA PRO A 17 -11.63 11.75 4.49
C PRO A 17 -12.48 10.69 3.79
N LEU A 18 -13.46 10.13 4.50
CA LEU A 18 -14.43 9.21 3.90
C LEU A 18 -15.38 9.98 3.00
N ALA A 19 -15.66 9.43 1.81
CA ALA A 19 -16.76 9.92 0.98
C ALA A 19 -18.09 9.63 1.67
N THR A 20 -19.08 10.53 1.51
CA THR A 20 -20.40 10.40 2.14
C THR A 20 -21.05 9.04 1.83
N GLU A 21 -20.95 8.58 0.58
CA GLU A 21 -21.52 7.30 0.16
C GLU A 21 -20.86 6.10 0.86
N VAL A 22 -19.60 6.23 1.28
CA VAL A 22 -18.91 5.21 2.07
C VAL A 22 -19.42 5.21 3.51
N VAL A 23 -19.61 6.40 4.09
CA VAL A 23 -20.20 6.55 5.43
C VAL A 23 -21.60 5.95 5.45
N ASP A 24 -22.40 6.20 4.41
CA ASP A 24 -23.74 5.65 4.27
C ASP A 24 -23.71 4.12 4.19
N CYS A 25 -22.84 3.53 3.37
CA CYS A 25 -22.66 2.07 3.31
C CYS A 25 -22.25 1.48 4.68
N VAL A 26 -21.28 2.08 5.36
CA VAL A 26 -20.86 1.61 6.69
C VAL A 26 -22.02 1.67 7.67
N THR A 27 -22.79 2.77 7.66
CA THR A 27 -23.94 2.98 8.54
C THR A 27 -25.08 2.00 8.25
N GLU A 28 -25.34 1.72 6.97
CA GLU A 28 -26.30 0.71 6.54
C GLU A 28 -25.91 -0.68 7.09
N ALA A 29 -24.65 -1.08 6.92
CA ALA A 29 -24.17 -2.37 7.39
C ALA A 29 -24.16 -2.49 8.92
N LEU A 30 -23.86 -1.40 9.64
CA LEU A 30 -23.97 -1.35 11.10
C LEU A 30 -25.41 -1.59 11.58
N THR A 31 -26.39 -1.06 10.86
CA THR A 31 -27.80 -1.10 11.25
C THR A 31 -28.48 -2.39 10.80
N ASN A 32 -28.20 -2.85 9.58
CA ASN A 32 -28.97 -3.87 8.88
C ASN A 32 -28.22 -5.21 8.68
N ALA A 33 -26.92 -5.27 9.00
CA ALA A 33 -26.07 -6.45 8.77
C ALA A 33 -25.08 -6.71 9.93
N CYS A 34 -25.51 -6.46 11.17
CA CYS A 34 -24.68 -6.55 12.38
C CYS A 34 -24.42 -7.99 12.87
N ALA A 35 -25.08 -8.99 12.29
CA ALA A 35 -24.93 -10.38 12.72
C ALA A 35 -23.60 -11.00 12.26
N ASN A 36 -23.19 -12.07 12.95
CA ASN A 36 -22.05 -12.87 12.54
C ASN A 36 -22.29 -13.48 11.14
N PRO A 37 -21.42 -13.24 10.13
CA PRO A 37 -21.56 -13.79 8.78
C PRO A 37 -21.50 -15.33 8.70
N SER A 38 -21.05 -16.00 9.76
CA SER A 38 -21.08 -17.46 9.87
C SER A 38 -22.44 -18.01 10.36
N SER A 39 -23.36 -17.15 10.81
CA SER A 39 -24.70 -17.55 11.24
C SER A 39 -25.60 -17.85 10.03
N SER A 40 -26.48 -18.85 10.17
CA SER A 40 -27.46 -19.24 9.15
C SER A 40 -28.72 -18.37 9.12
N THR A 41 -28.83 -17.39 10.01
CA THR A 41 -29.98 -16.45 10.08
C THR A 41 -30.02 -15.52 8.89
N ASP A 42 -31.18 -14.91 8.62
CA ASP A 42 -31.34 -13.96 7.51
C ASP A 42 -30.37 -12.78 7.58
N ILE A 43 -30.15 -12.24 8.79
CA ILE A 43 -29.20 -11.14 9.02
C ILE A 43 -27.75 -11.62 8.85
N GLY A 44 -27.44 -12.87 9.24
CA GLY A 44 -26.13 -13.49 9.00
C GLY A 44 -25.84 -13.71 7.51
N ARG A 45 -26.85 -14.19 6.75
CA ARG A 45 -26.78 -14.32 5.29
C ARG A 45 -26.60 -12.96 4.62
N LYS A 46 -27.36 -11.94 5.04
CA LYS A 46 -27.20 -10.56 4.54
C LYS A 46 -25.79 -10.03 4.78
N ALA A 47 -25.23 -10.24 5.97
CA ALA A 47 -23.85 -9.84 6.26
C ALA A 47 -22.83 -10.55 5.35
N LYS A 48 -23.01 -11.85 5.11
CA LYS A 48 -22.18 -12.61 4.16
C LYS A 48 -22.31 -12.10 2.72
N GLU A 49 -23.52 -11.78 2.27
CA GLU A 49 -23.77 -11.21 0.94
C GLU A 49 -23.05 -9.88 0.75
N LEU A 50 -23.09 -8.97 1.74
CA LEU A 50 -22.37 -7.70 1.67
C LEU A 50 -20.86 -7.90 1.57
N ILE A 51 -20.31 -8.90 2.26
CA ILE A 51 -18.89 -9.26 2.19
C ILE A 51 -18.54 -9.78 0.79
N ASP A 52 -19.33 -10.70 0.25
CA ASP A 52 -19.09 -11.30 -1.07
C ASP A 52 -19.24 -10.28 -2.20
N GLN A 53 -20.22 -9.38 -2.10
CA GLN A 53 -20.36 -8.25 -3.03
C GLN A 53 -19.17 -7.30 -2.97
N SER A 54 -18.70 -6.98 -1.76
CA SER A 54 -17.54 -6.11 -1.58
C SER A 54 -16.30 -6.75 -2.20
N ARG A 55 -16.08 -8.04 -1.94
CA ARG A 55 -14.99 -8.83 -2.54
C ARG A 55 -14.98 -8.73 -4.06
N LYS A 56 -16.15 -8.86 -4.69
CA LYS A 56 -16.31 -8.71 -6.15
C LYS A 56 -15.98 -7.29 -6.63
N LYS A 57 -16.50 -6.25 -5.97
CA LYS A 57 -16.23 -4.84 -6.34
C LYS A 57 -14.73 -4.53 -6.33
N ILE A 58 -14.02 -5.03 -5.32
CA ILE A 58 -12.57 -4.89 -5.17
C ILE A 58 -11.81 -5.65 -6.25
N ALA A 59 -12.19 -6.90 -6.50
CA ALA A 59 -11.59 -7.72 -7.54
C ALA A 59 -11.74 -7.07 -8.93
N THR A 60 -12.93 -6.56 -9.25
CA THR A 60 -13.21 -5.81 -10.48
C THR A 60 -12.33 -4.56 -10.60
N MET A 61 -12.20 -3.77 -9.53
CA MET A 61 -11.36 -2.56 -9.53
C MET A 61 -9.90 -2.85 -9.91
N LEU A 62 -9.40 -4.04 -9.55
CA LEU A 62 -8.01 -4.44 -9.70
C LEU A 62 -7.78 -5.42 -10.86
N ASN A 63 -8.82 -5.73 -11.65
CA ASN A 63 -8.81 -6.78 -12.68
C ASN A 63 -8.32 -8.15 -12.14
N ALA A 64 -8.75 -8.51 -10.94
CA ALA A 64 -8.44 -9.76 -10.25
C ALA A 64 -9.70 -10.64 -10.10
N GLU A 65 -9.53 -11.87 -9.63
CA GLU A 65 -10.65 -12.75 -9.30
C GLU A 65 -11.09 -12.56 -7.85
N ALA A 66 -12.39 -12.71 -7.57
CA ALA A 66 -12.91 -12.52 -6.21
C ALA A 66 -12.26 -13.49 -5.20
N SER A 67 -11.96 -14.73 -5.61
CA SER A 67 -11.28 -15.73 -4.77
C SER A 67 -9.85 -15.36 -4.36
N GLU A 68 -9.26 -14.35 -5.00
CA GLU A 68 -7.88 -13.91 -4.76
C GLU A 68 -7.79 -12.80 -3.72
N VAL A 69 -8.92 -12.17 -3.39
CA VAL A 69 -9.01 -11.11 -2.38
C VAL A 69 -9.10 -11.75 -1.00
N ILE A 70 -8.20 -11.37 -0.07
CA ILE A 70 -8.25 -11.81 1.33
C ILE A 70 -8.43 -10.61 2.26
N PHE A 71 -9.43 -10.69 3.15
CA PHE A 71 -9.77 -9.63 4.09
C PHE A 71 -8.84 -9.55 5.31
N LEU A 72 -8.10 -8.44 5.46
CA LEU A 72 -7.17 -8.15 6.56
C LEU A 72 -7.53 -6.84 7.29
N SER A 73 -6.82 -6.48 8.37
CA SER A 73 -7.05 -5.23 9.12
C SER A 73 -6.42 -3.99 8.50
N GLY A 74 -5.36 -4.13 7.69
CA GLY A 74 -4.54 -2.99 7.30
C GLY A 74 -3.41 -3.34 6.33
N GLY A 75 -2.80 -2.32 5.74
CA GLY A 75 -1.58 -2.48 4.92
C GLY A 75 -0.41 -3.06 5.70
N THR A 76 -0.29 -2.72 6.99
CA THR A 76 0.74 -3.29 7.86
C THR A 76 0.57 -4.80 8.03
N GLU A 77 -0.65 -5.29 8.31
CA GLU A 77 -0.94 -6.73 8.39
C GLU A 77 -0.66 -7.40 7.03
N ALA A 78 -1.08 -6.76 5.93
CA ALA A 78 -0.89 -7.28 4.57
C ALA A 78 0.60 -7.49 4.24
N ASN A 79 1.40 -6.45 4.39
CA ASN A 79 2.84 -6.49 4.14
C ASN A 79 3.52 -7.54 5.03
N ASN A 80 3.21 -7.57 6.33
CA ASN A 80 3.79 -8.56 7.25
C ASN A 80 3.41 -10.00 6.89
N MET A 81 2.16 -10.23 6.47
CA MET A 81 1.69 -11.56 6.09
C MET A 81 2.41 -12.09 4.85
N VAL A 82 2.68 -11.25 3.86
CA VAL A 82 3.46 -11.63 2.67
C VAL A 82 4.90 -11.96 3.06
N LEU A 83 5.54 -11.11 3.86
CA LEU A 83 6.91 -11.32 4.34
C LEU A 83 7.04 -12.63 5.13
N GLN A 84 6.11 -12.90 6.06
CA GLN A 84 6.05 -14.16 6.82
C GLN A 84 5.77 -15.36 5.91
N THR A 85 4.91 -15.20 4.90
CA THR A 85 4.63 -16.22 3.90
C THR A 85 5.89 -16.60 3.12
N ALA A 86 6.71 -15.64 2.72
CA ALA A 86 7.95 -15.89 2.00
C ALA A 86 8.97 -16.70 2.83
N LEU A 87 9.12 -16.39 4.13
CA LEU A 87 9.98 -17.17 5.03
C LEU A 87 9.49 -18.61 5.17
N LYS A 88 8.19 -18.79 5.45
CA LYS A 88 7.59 -20.13 5.61
C LYS A 88 7.65 -20.93 4.31
N TYR A 89 7.38 -20.29 3.17
CA TYR A 89 7.47 -20.89 1.85
C TYR A 89 8.88 -21.42 1.57
N PHE A 90 9.89 -20.57 1.75
CA PHE A 90 11.27 -20.98 1.52
C PHE A 90 11.69 -22.10 2.46
N LYS A 91 11.39 -22.02 3.76
CA LYS A 91 11.71 -23.09 4.72
C LYS A 91 11.04 -24.42 4.35
N SER A 92 9.77 -24.39 3.93
CA SER A 92 9.04 -25.58 3.50
C SER A 92 9.62 -26.20 2.22
N TRP A 93 10.05 -25.37 1.28
CA TRP A 93 10.71 -25.80 0.06
C TRP A 93 12.12 -26.34 0.33
N ALA A 94 12.94 -25.60 1.08
CA ALA A 94 14.33 -25.90 1.38
C ALA A 94 14.50 -27.13 2.29
N GLY A 95 13.53 -27.41 3.17
CA GLY A 95 13.52 -28.63 3.99
C GLY A 95 13.54 -29.94 3.18
N LYS A 96 13.22 -29.87 1.88
CA LYS A 96 13.29 -31.00 0.95
C LYS A 96 14.66 -31.13 0.25
N SER A 97 15.56 -30.17 0.45
CA SER A 97 16.89 -30.10 -0.17
C SER A 97 17.97 -30.15 0.90
N MET A 98 18.86 -31.15 0.84
CA MET A 98 19.98 -31.25 1.79
C MET A 98 20.93 -30.05 1.72
N GLN A 99 21.08 -29.43 0.54
CA GLN A 99 21.98 -28.30 0.35
C GLN A 99 21.38 -26.99 0.86
N MET A 100 20.06 -26.78 0.66
CA MET A 100 19.39 -25.51 0.98
C MET A 100 18.77 -25.47 2.38
N SER A 101 18.64 -26.61 3.07
CA SER A 101 18.01 -26.70 4.40
C SER A 101 18.69 -25.82 5.46
N SER A 102 19.99 -25.56 5.33
CA SER A 102 20.76 -24.68 6.22
C SER A 102 20.89 -23.24 5.70
N CYS A 103 20.39 -22.93 4.51
CA CYS A 103 20.48 -21.59 3.94
C CYS A 103 19.38 -20.69 4.52
N LYS A 104 19.73 -19.42 4.76
CA LYS A 104 18.73 -18.37 5.00
C LYS A 104 18.07 -17.97 3.67
N PRO A 105 16.76 -17.73 3.62
CA PRO A 105 16.13 -17.12 2.46
C PRO A 105 16.71 -15.74 2.20
N GLN A 106 16.85 -15.37 0.92
CA GLN A 106 17.14 -13.99 0.53
C GLN A 106 15.85 -13.30 0.13
N ILE A 107 15.63 -12.11 0.69
CA ILE A 107 14.55 -11.19 0.29
C ILE A 107 15.18 -9.95 -0.34
N VAL A 108 14.74 -9.60 -1.54
CA VAL A 108 15.22 -8.43 -2.27
C VAL A 108 14.16 -7.33 -2.22
N THR A 109 14.56 -6.12 -1.85
CA THR A 109 13.68 -4.96 -1.69
C THR A 109 14.37 -3.68 -2.14
N THR A 110 13.69 -2.54 -2.01
CA THR A 110 14.30 -1.21 -2.15
C THR A 110 14.53 -0.55 -0.80
N ASN A 111 15.43 0.43 -0.74
CA ASN A 111 15.74 1.22 0.45
C ASN A 111 14.78 2.41 0.63
N VAL A 112 13.75 2.52 -0.21
CA VAL A 112 12.75 3.58 -0.21
C VAL A 112 11.34 3.04 0.07
N GLU A 113 11.23 1.81 0.59
CA GLU A 113 9.96 1.22 1.00
C GLU A 113 9.38 1.88 2.25
N HIS A 114 8.10 1.63 2.50
CA HIS A 114 7.46 2.04 3.75
C HIS A 114 8.01 1.23 4.95
N ASP A 115 7.95 1.79 6.16
CA ASP A 115 8.37 1.13 7.40
C ASP A 115 7.68 -0.22 7.66
N ALA A 116 6.46 -0.39 7.15
CA ALA A 116 5.71 -1.64 7.19
C ALA A 116 6.38 -2.79 6.39
N ILE A 117 7.38 -2.48 5.56
CA ILE A 117 8.26 -3.43 4.88
C ILE A 117 9.67 -3.36 5.49
N LEU A 118 10.23 -2.17 5.66
CA LEU A 118 11.62 -2.01 6.11
C LEU A 118 11.85 -2.54 7.53
N LEU A 119 10.98 -2.23 8.50
CA LEU A 119 11.18 -2.63 9.89
C LEU A 119 11.03 -4.15 10.11
N PRO A 120 10.01 -4.84 9.55
CA PRO A 120 9.97 -6.30 9.62
C PRO A 120 11.18 -6.98 8.96
N LEU A 121 11.69 -6.44 7.85
CA LEU A 121 12.89 -6.97 7.21
C LEU A 121 14.15 -6.79 8.07
N LYS A 122 14.34 -5.59 8.67
CA LYS A 122 15.44 -5.35 9.63
C LYS A 122 15.37 -6.33 10.79
N HIS A 123 14.18 -6.54 11.34
CA HIS A 123 13.96 -7.53 12.40
C HIS A 123 14.32 -8.95 11.97
N PHE A 124 13.99 -9.36 10.74
CA PHE A 124 14.37 -10.68 10.23
C PHE A 124 15.88 -10.85 10.06
N GLU A 125 16.61 -9.80 9.71
CA GLU A 125 18.08 -9.85 9.65
C GLU A 125 18.69 -9.95 11.05
N GLU A 126 18.21 -9.15 12.01
CA GLU A 126 18.64 -9.18 13.41
C GLU A 126 18.45 -10.57 14.02
N GLU A 127 17.29 -11.19 13.76
CA GLU A 127 16.95 -12.55 14.21
C GLU A 127 17.58 -13.66 13.34
N GLN A 128 18.43 -13.31 12.37
CA GLN A 128 19.08 -14.26 11.46
C GLN A 128 18.10 -15.17 10.69
N GLN A 129 16.90 -14.68 10.40
CA GLN A 129 15.85 -15.42 9.69
C GLN A 129 15.93 -15.28 8.17
N ALA A 130 16.52 -14.20 7.66
CA ALA A 130 16.71 -13.92 6.24
C ALA A 130 17.95 -13.07 6.00
N ASP A 131 18.45 -13.11 4.76
CA ASP A 131 19.38 -12.11 4.23
C ASP A 131 18.59 -11.11 3.39
N VAL A 132 18.73 -9.80 3.65
CA VAL A 132 17.96 -8.77 2.95
C VAL A 132 18.87 -7.89 2.08
N ASP A 133 18.49 -7.71 0.82
CA ASP A 133 19.16 -6.78 -0.09
C ASP A 133 18.24 -5.59 -0.37
N TYR A 134 18.50 -4.45 0.28
CA TYR A 134 17.75 -3.18 0.13
C TYR A 134 18.09 -2.40 -1.14
N VAL A 135 19.16 -2.78 -1.83
CA VAL A 135 19.47 -2.26 -3.16
C VAL A 135 19.66 -3.50 -4.03
N PRO A 136 18.78 -3.78 -5.00
CA PRO A 136 18.83 -5.01 -5.78
C PRO A 136 20.15 -5.15 -6.55
N LYS A 137 21.12 -5.85 -5.97
CA LYS A 137 22.44 -6.08 -6.58
C LYS A 137 22.49 -7.41 -7.32
N GLN A 138 21.92 -8.46 -6.72
CA GLN A 138 22.01 -9.82 -7.25
C GLN A 138 20.90 -10.72 -6.73
N ILE A 139 20.35 -11.56 -7.61
CA ILE A 139 19.48 -12.69 -7.25
C ILE A 139 20.36 -13.91 -6.97
N ARG A 140 20.11 -14.61 -5.85
CA ARG A 140 20.85 -15.78 -5.38
C ARG A 140 20.03 -17.07 -5.56
N PRO A 141 20.63 -18.27 -5.42
CA PRO A 141 19.88 -19.53 -5.47
C PRO A 141 18.77 -19.63 -4.40
N HIS A 142 18.97 -19.01 -3.23
CA HIS A 142 18.02 -18.99 -2.11
C HIS A 142 17.12 -17.74 -2.06
N THR A 143 17.04 -16.93 -3.14
CA THR A 143 16.03 -15.87 -3.22
C THR A 143 14.63 -16.46 -3.26
N CYS A 144 13.74 -15.98 -2.40
CA CYS A 144 12.35 -16.43 -2.35
C CYS A 144 11.32 -15.31 -2.57
N LEU A 145 11.72 -14.05 -2.37
CA LEU A 145 10.82 -12.91 -2.51
C LEU A 145 11.55 -11.69 -3.07
N VAL A 146 10.91 -11.02 -4.02
CA VAL A 146 11.17 -9.63 -4.39
C VAL A 146 9.96 -8.81 -3.94
N THR A 147 10.17 -7.75 -3.18
CA THR A 147 9.11 -6.83 -2.77
C THR A 147 9.47 -5.41 -3.17
N VAL A 148 8.62 -4.75 -3.94
CA VAL A 148 8.84 -3.36 -4.39
C VAL A 148 7.52 -2.61 -4.36
N MET A 149 7.42 -1.52 -3.61
CA MET A 149 6.22 -0.68 -3.60
C MET A 149 5.92 -0.13 -5.00
N LEU A 150 4.63 -0.02 -5.34
CA LEU A 150 4.22 0.49 -6.65
C LEU A 150 4.41 2.00 -6.76
N ALA A 151 4.13 2.73 -5.67
CA ALA A 151 4.26 4.18 -5.59
C ALA A 151 4.83 4.58 -4.23
N ASN A 152 5.89 5.39 -4.24
CA ASN A 152 6.50 5.85 -3.00
C ASN A 152 5.61 6.88 -2.28
N ASN A 153 5.43 6.71 -0.97
CA ASN A 153 4.54 7.54 -0.16
C ASN A 153 5.04 8.95 0.13
N GLU A 154 6.32 9.24 -0.10
CA GLU A 154 6.91 10.56 0.13
C GLU A 154 7.06 11.32 -1.19
N THR A 155 7.74 10.72 -2.16
CA THR A 155 8.06 11.35 -3.45
C THR A 155 6.94 11.22 -4.48
N GLY A 156 6.15 10.15 -4.41
CA GLY A 156 5.16 9.79 -5.43
C GLY A 156 5.76 9.09 -6.66
N VAL A 157 7.06 8.76 -6.66
CA VAL A 157 7.71 8.01 -7.75
C VAL A 157 7.02 6.66 -7.93
N ILE A 158 6.71 6.31 -9.19
CA ILE A 158 6.14 5.02 -9.57
C ILE A 158 7.28 4.07 -9.93
N MET A 159 7.31 2.90 -9.29
CA MET A 159 8.33 1.89 -9.54
C MET A 159 7.93 1.00 -10.74
N PRO A 160 8.91 0.48 -11.52
CA PRO A 160 8.65 -0.31 -12.73
C PRO A 160 8.25 -1.77 -12.41
N VAL A 161 7.24 -1.97 -11.56
CA VAL A 161 6.82 -3.28 -11.03
C VAL A 161 6.47 -4.28 -12.14
N ALA A 162 5.76 -3.85 -13.19
CA ALA A 162 5.41 -4.72 -14.32
C ALA A 162 6.66 -5.21 -15.09
N GLU A 163 7.69 -4.37 -15.21
CA GLU A 163 8.96 -4.77 -15.82
C GLU A 163 9.71 -5.77 -14.94
N ILE A 164 9.74 -5.51 -13.63
CA ILE A 164 10.32 -6.41 -12.64
C ILE A 164 9.63 -7.78 -12.72
N SER A 165 8.29 -7.81 -12.76
CA SER A 165 7.52 -9.05 -12.93
C SER A 165 7.95 -9.84 -14.16
N ARG A 166 8.05 -9.19 -15.34
CA ARG A 166 8.49 -9.87 -16.57
C ARG A 166 9.88 -10.47 -16.43
N LYS A 167 10.82 -9.77 -15.78
CA LYS A 167 12.18 -10.28 -15.53
C LYS A 167 12.17 -11.47 -14.57
N ILE A 168 11.41 -11.38 -13.48
CA ILE A 168 11.29 -12.45 -12.48
C ILE A 168 10.62 -13.70 -13.07
N ARG A 169 9.60 -13.57 -13.91
CA ARG A 169 8.97 -14.71 -14.60
C ARG A 169 9.97 -15.48 -15.47
N LYS A 170 10.72 -14.78 -16.33
CA LYS A 170 11.77 -15.40 -17.16
C LYS A 170 12.83 -16.08 -16.31
N LEU A 171 13.21 -15.47 -15.19
CA LEU A 171 14.17 -16.05 -14.28
C LEU A 171 13.61 -17.30 -13.58
N ASN A 172 12.33 -17.31 -13.22
CA ASN A 172 11.67 -18.47 -12.63
C ASN A 172 11.57 -19.66 -13.59
N GLU A 173 11.44 -19.44 -14.90
CA GLU A 173 11.52 -20.52 -15.90
C GLU A 173 12.89 -21.24 -15.86
N ILE A 174 13.98 -20.46 -15.77
CA ILE A 174 15.35 -20.99 -15.65
C ILE A 174 15.51 -21.72 -14.31
N ARG A 175 15.11 -21.08 -13.21
CA ARG A 175 15.21 -21.62 -11.85
C ARG A 175 14.44 -22.92 -11.69
N GLN A 176 13.28 -23.06 -12.36
CA GLN A 176 12.51 -24.29 -12.33
C GLN A 176 13.29 -25.45 -12.97
N MET A 177 13.99 -25.22 -14.08
CA MET A 177 14.84 -26.23 -14.73
C MET A 177 16.04 -26.63 -13.85
N GLU A 178 16.57 -25.67 -13.08
CA GLU A 178 17.66 -25.89 -12.12
C GLU A 178 17.19 -26.49 -10.78
N GLY A 179 15.88 -26.71 -10.62
CA GLY A 179 15.30 -27.22 -9.38
C GLY A 179 15.44 -26.26 -8.20
N LEU A 180 15.44 -24.94 -8.46
CA LEU A 180 15.52 -23.87 -7.46
C LEU A 180 14.15 -23.34 -7.04
N CYS A 181 14.11 -22.67 -5.88
CA CYS A 181 12.89 -22.07 -5.34
C CYS A 181 12.35 -20.99 -6.30
N GLN A 182 11.04 -20.96 -6.53
CA GLN A 182 10.42 -19.88 -7.29
C GLN A 182 10.57 -18.57 -6.51
N ILE A 183 10.92 -17.50 -7.19
CA ILE A 183 10.93 -16.15 -6.62
C ILE A 183 9.52 -15.60 -6.72
N LEU A 184 8.94 -15.28 -5.57
CA LEU A 184 7.65 -14.60 -5.47
C LEU A 184 7.85 -13.08 -5.65
N LEU A 185 6.84 -12.39 -6.17
CA LEU A 185 6.84 -10.94 -6.35
C LEU A 185 5.68 -10.30 -5.59
N HIS A 186 6.02 -9.35 -4.73
CA HIS A 186 5.06 -8.52 -3.98
C HIS A 186 5.17 -7.05 -4.39
N THR A 187 4.04 -6.36 -4.41
CA THR A 187 4.02 -4.90 -4.47
C THR A 187 3.07 -4.28 -3.45
N ASP A 188 3.57 -3.28 -2.72
CA ASP A 188 2.73 -2.40 -1.91
C ASP A 188 2.12 -1.30 -2.79
N ALA A 189 0.82 -1.41 -3.07
CA ALA A 189 0.06 -0.48 -3.91
C ALA A 189 -0.71 0.59 -3.10
N ALA A 190 -0.42 0.75 -1.81
CA ALA A 190 -1.14 1.64 -0.89
C ALA A 190 -1.35 3.06 -1.43
N GLN A 191 -0.35 3.61 -2.12
CA GLN A 191 -0.36 4.99 -2.61
C GLN A 191 -0.82 5.15 -4.06
N ALA A 192 -0.96 4.04 -4.79
CA ALA A 192 -1.30 4.03 -6.20
C ALA A 192 -2.81 3.90 -6.45
N ILE A 193 -3.46 3.00 -5.72
CA ILE A 193 -4.89 2.70 -5.88
C ILE A 193 -5.71 3.97 -5.66
N GLY A 194 -6.67 4.22 -6.54
CA GLY A 194 -7.54 5.40 -6.51
C GLY A 194 -6.89 6.71 -6.98
N LYS A 195 -5.61 6.70 -7.37
CA LYS A 195 -4.89 7.82 -8.00
C LYS A 195 -4.45 7.50 -9.43
N ILE A 196 -4.00 6.26 -9.66
CA ILE A 196 -3.67 5.71 -10.98
C ILE A 196 -4.39 4.38 -11.20
N THR A 197 -4.44 3.91 -12.45
CA THR A 197 -4.92 2.56 -12.76
C THR A 197 -3.96 1.54 -12.17
N VAL A 198 -4.52 0.55 -11.47
CA VAL A 198 -3.79 -0.58 -10.91
C VAL A 198 -4.47 -1.86 -11.42
N ASP A 199 -3.79 -2.58 -12.30
CA ASP A 199 -4.26 -3.83 -12.87
C ASP A 199 -3.35 -4.97 -12.42
N ALA A 200 -3.88 -5.91 -11.65
CA ALA A 200 -3.13 -7.01 -11.07
C ALA A 200 -2.55 -7.95 -12.13
N LYS A 201 -3.26 -8.14 -13.26
CA LYS A 201 -2.80 -8.98 -14.38
C LYS A 201 -1.69 -8.29 -15.15
N GLU A 202 -1.80 -6.99 -15.39
CA GLU A 202 -0.76 -6.19 -16.06
C GLU A 202 0.52 -6.09 -15.22
N LEU A 203 0.38 -5.79 -13.92
CA LEU A 203 1.51 -5.75 -12.98
C LEU A 203 2.16 -7.13 -12.84
N GLY A 204 1.34 -8.18 -12.91
CA GLY A 204 1.79 -9.55 -12.95
C GLY A 204 2.50 -10.03 -11.68
N VAL A 205 2.22 -9.39 -10.54
CA VAL A 205 2.74 -9.75 -9.22
C VAL A 205 2.07 -11.01 -8.68
N ASP A 206 2.68 -11.66 -7.67
CA ASP A 206 2.04 -12.75 -6.93
C ASP A 206 1.20 -12.23 -5.76
N TYR A 207 1.65 -11.13 -5.14
CA TYR A 207 0.95 -10.44 -4.06
C TYR A 207 0.85 -8.93 -4.31
N LEU A 208 -0.32 -8.35 -4.02
CA LEU A 208 -0.54 -6.91 -4.09
C LEU A 208 -1.23 -6.42 -2.81
N THR A 209 -0.56 -5.54 -2.07
CA THR A 209 -1.11 -4.90 -0.86
C THR A 209 -1.94 -3.68 -1.23
N VAL A 210 -3.14 -3.59 -0.66
CA VAL A 210 -4.16 -2.56 -0.88
C VAL A 210 -4.44 -1.92 0.49
N VAL A 211 -4.56 -0.59 0.59
CA VAL A 211 -4.72 0.13 1.88
C VAL A 211 -5.95 1.05 1.99
N GLY A 212 -6.81 0.72 2.97
CA GLY A 212 -8.11 1.28 3.34
C GLY A 212 -8.30 2.78 3.31
N HIS A 213 -7.70 3.35 4.33
CA HIS A 213 -7.78 4.76 4.68
C HIS A 213 -6.94 5.66 3.75
N LYS A 214 -6.15 5.05 2.86
CA LYS A 214 -5.53 5.76 1.74
C LYS A 214 -6.47 5.74 0.55
N VAL A 215 -7.03 4.56 0.20
CA VAL A 215 -8.30 4.46 -0.55
C VAL A 215 -9.06 3.08 -0.51
N ILE A 216 -8.57 1.92 0.02
CA ILE A 216 -9.30 0.65 0.46
C ILE A 216 -8.34 -0.57 0.77
N TYR A 217 -8.58 -1.56 1.69
CA TYR A 217 -7.61 -2.52 2.35
C TYR A 217 -7.54 -4.01 1.87
N TRP A 218 -6.50 -4.67 1.32
CA TRP A 218 -6.46 -6.15 1.02
C TRP A 218 -5.05 -6.71 0.71
N ILE A 219 -4.89 -8.04 0.69
CA ILE A 219 -3.91 -8.74 -0.19
C ILE A 219 -4.67 -9.33 -1.37
N LEU A 220 -4.23 -9.06 -2.59
CA LEU A 220 -4.55 -9.89 -3.75
C LEU A 220 -3.49 -10.96 -3.95
N ARG A 221 -3.92 -12.20 -4.18
CA ARG A 221 -3.09 -13.28 -4.69
C ARG A 221 -3.36 -13.48 -6.18
N ALA A 222 -2.61 -12.80 -7.05
CA ALA A 222 -2.92 -12.83 -8.48
C ALA A 222 -2.46 -14.14 -9.13
N SER A 223 -3.40 -15.02 -9.43
CA SER A 223 -3.19 -16.31 -10.07
C SER A 223 -3.13 -16.10 -11.57
N ASN A 224 -1.92 -16.02 -12.14
CA ASN A 224 -1.77 -16.15 -13.58
C ASN A 224 -1.89 -17.63 -13.95
N TRP A 225 -3.11 -18.11 -14.19
CA TRP A 225 -3.50 -19.12 -15.20
C TRP A 225 -4.90 -19.68 -14.90
N SER A 226 -5.65 -19.93 -15.97
CA SER A 226 -7.04 -20.37 -16.00
C SER A 226 -7.29 -21.72 -15.31
N THR A 227 -8.44 -21.78 -14.64
CA THR A 227 -9.17 -22.99 -14.20
C THR A 227 -8.57 -23.75 -13.02
N VAL A 228 -8.92 -23.34 -11.79
CA VAL A 228 -9.02 -24.28 -10.66
C VAL A 228 -10.40 -24.13 -10.03
N ARG A 229 -11.17 -25.21 -10.15
CA ARG A 229 -12.50 -25.40 -9.58
C ARG A 229 -12.44 -25.20 -8.05
N GLN A 230 -13.52 -24.61 -7.55
CA GLN A 230 -13.82 -24.23 -6.17
C GLN A 230 -13.75 -25.35 -5.11
N GLU A 231 -13.39 -26.58 -5.48
CA GLU A 231 -13.61 -27.78 -4.65
C GLU A 231 -12.34 -28.49 -4.18
N LEU A 232 -11.13 -27.97 -4.49
CA LEU A 232 -9.88 -28.54 -3.97
C LEU A 232 -8.92 -27.44 -3.49
N TRP A 233 -9.23 -26.83 -2.35
CA TRP A 233 -8.21 -26.12 -1.55
C TRP A 233 -7.49 -27.11 -0.63
N ASN A 234 -6.79 -28.05 -1.25
CA ASN A 234 -5.78 -28.84 -0.56
C ASN A 234 -4.51 -27.99 -0.43
N GLU A 235 -3.81 -28.13 0.70
CA GLU A 235 -2.45 -27.63 0.87
C GLU A 235 -1.57 -28.27 -0.23
N GLY A 236 -1.36 -27.56 -1.34
CA GLY A 236 -0.55 -28.05 -2.46
C GLY A 236 -1.00 -27.65 -3.87
N ASP A 237 -2.28 -27.27 -4.08
CA ASP A 237 -2.83 -27.14 -5.44
C ASP A 237 -2.75 -25.74 -6.08
N SER A 238 -2.37 -24.70 -5.32
CA SER A 238 -2.17 -23.39 -5.90
C SER A 238 -0.71 -22.97 -5.91
N LYS A 239 -0.22 -22.59 -7.09
CA LYS A 239 1.19 -22.28 -7.38
C LYS A 239 1.79 -21.18 -6.50
N ILE A 240 0.97 -20.24 -6.01
CA ILE A 240 1.42 -19.13 -5.15
C ILE A 240 1.06 -19.46 -3.70
N PRO A 241 2.01 -19.72 -2.78
CA PRO A 241 1.71 -20.08 -1.39
C PRO A 241 1.06 -18.92 -0.61
N LEU A 242 0.34 -19.20 0.47
CA LEU A 242 -0.04 -18.17 1.45
C LEU A 242 -0.13 -18.85 2.82
N TYR A 243 0.59 -18.34 3.81
CA TYR A 243 0.60 -18.93 5.16
C TYR A 243 -0.04 -17.98 6.16
N PRO A 244 -0.95 -18.47 7.03
CA PRO A 244 -1.58 -17.62 8.03
C PRO A 244 -0.58 -17.13 9.09
N MET A 245 -0.81 -15.91 9.57
CA MET A 245 -0.18 -15.37 10.79
C MET A 245 -0.99 -15.71 12.05
N PHE A 246 -2.31 -15.84 11.91
CA PHE A 246 -3.25 -16.10 12.99
C PHE A 246 -3.88 -17.49 12.85
N PHE A 247 -4.26 -18.11 13.97
CA PHE A 247 -4.91 -19.42 13.99
C PHE A 247 -6.28 -19.31 14.70
N GLY A 248 -7.33 -19.92 14.14
CA GLY A 248 -8.70 -19.77 14.66
C GLY A 248 -9.78 -20.36 13.73
N GLY A 249 -11.00 -19.81 13.83
CA GLY A 249 -12.27 -20.36 13.29
C GLY A 249 -12.46 -20.43 11.76
N GLY A 250 -11.37 -20.42 10.99
CA GLY A 250 -11.35 -20.76 9.56
C GLY A 250 -11.95 -19.73 8.58
N GLN A 251 -12.26 -18.52 9.04
CA GLN A 251 -12.66 -17.42 8.15
C GLN A 251 -11.54 -17.09 7.14
N GLU A 252 -11.92 -16.41 6.03
CA GLU A 252 -11.01 -16.06 4.94
C GLU A 252 -10.17 -17.25 4.44
N HIS A 253 -10.85 -18.37 4.19
CA HIS A 253 -10.22 -19.61 3.71
C HIS A 253 -9.11 -20.14 4.65
N ARG A 254 -9.24 -19.87 5.96
CA ARG A 254 -8.24 -20.16 7.01
C ARG A 254 -6.97 -19.30 6.94
N PHE A 255 -6.82 -18.42 5.97
CA PHE A 255 -5.64 -17.54 5.85
C PHE A 255 -5.67 -16.39 6.86
N ARG A 256 -6.87 -15.88 7.20
CA ARG A 256 -7.06 -14.84 8.21
C ARG A 256 -8.30 -15.14 9.07
N PRO A 257 -8.18 -16.03 10.07
CA PRO A 257 -9.29 -16.37 10.94
C PRO A 257 -9.62 -15.19 11.88
N ALA A 258 -10.89 -14.80 11.88
CA ALA A 258 -11.55 -13.89 12.82
C ALA A 258 -12.97 -13.63 12.31
N THR A 259 -13.89 -13.26 13.20
CA THR A 259 -15.19 -12.73 12.77
C THR A 259 -14.96 -11.54 11.84
N LYS A 260 -15.56 -11.57 10.65
CA LYS A 260 -15.35 -10.56 9.62
C LYS A 260 -16.05 -9.26 10.01
N ASN A 261 -15.36 -8.12 9.86
CA ASN A 261 -15.92 -6.81 10.18
C ASN A 261 -16.80 -6.32 9.03
N THR A 262 -18.04 -6.83 8.95
CA THR A 262 -18.98 -6.57 7.84
C THR A 262 -19.12 -5.09 7.49
N PRO A 263 -19.30 -4.15 8.46
CA PRO A 263 -19.43 -2.74 8.11
C PRO A 263 -18.20 -2.15 7.42
N MET A 264 -17.01 -2.44 7.94
CA MET A 264 -15.77 -1.97 7.31
C MET A 264 -15.60 -2.58 5.92
N ILE A 265 -15.83 -3.88 5.80
CA ILE A 265 -15.79 -4.59 4.52
C ILE A 265 -16.74 -3.95 3.50
N HIS A 266 -17.96 -3.64 3.92
CA HIS A 266 -18.96 -3.08 3.03
C HIS A 266 -18.58 -1.66 2.58
N GLY A 267 -18.14 -0.80 3.50
CA GLY A 267 -17.62 0.53 3.17
C GLY A 267 -16.46 0.46 2.16
N LEU A 268 -15.61 -0.56 2.29
CA LEU A 268 -14.52 -0.76 1.35
C LEU A 268 -14.98 -1.28 -0.01
N GLY A 269 -16.02 -2.12 -0.07
CA GLY A 269 -16.67 -2.45 -1.33
C GLY A 269 -17.20 -1.20 -2.02
N CYS A 270 -17.84 -0.30 -1.26
CA CYS A 270 -18.42 0.94 -1.79
C CYS A 270 -17.36 1.91 -2.33
N ALA A 271 -16.27 2.18 -1.61
CA ALA A 271 -15.24 3.05 -2.17
C ALA A 271 -14.49 2.41 -3.37
N ALA A 272 -14.42 1.07 -3.48
CA ALA A 272 -13.79 0.41 -4.63
C ALA A 272 -14.63 0.64 -5.88
N GLU A 273 -15.95 0.63 -5.71
CA GLU A 273 -16.90 0.97 -6.75
C GLU A 273 -16.82 2.45 -7.15
N LEU A 274 -16.71 3.37 -6.17
CA LEU A 274 -16.53 4.79 -6.45
C LEU A 274 -15.24 5.05 -7.23
N ILE A 275 -14.14 4.42 -6.83
CA ILE A 275 -12.86 4.49 -7.56
C ILE A 275 -13.05 3.99 -8.98
N SER A 276 -13.61 2.79 -9.15
CA SER A 276 -13.81 2.17 -10.47
C SER A 276 -14.60 3.08 -11.42
N ARG A 277 -15.63 3.77 -10.91
CA ARG A 277 -16.46 4.70 -11.70
C ARG A 277 -15.76 6.03 -12.00
N ASN A 278 -14.93 6.55 -11.10
CA ASN A 278 -14.48 7.94 -11.13
C ASN A 278 -12.96 8.13 -11.26
N LEU A 279 -12.16 7.05 -11.35
CA LEU A 279 -10.69 7.12 -11.29
C LEU A 279 -10.11 8.16 -12.25
N LYS A 280 -10.54 8.18 -13.52
CA LYS A 280 -10.05 9.15 -14.52
C LYS A 280 -10.33 10.61 -14.12
N ILE A 281 -11.49 10.86 -13.49
CA ILE A 281 -11.87 12.18 -13.00
C ILE A 281 -10.98 12.56 -11.81
N TYR A 282 -10.81 11.65 -10.84
CA TYR A 282 -9.96 11.88 -9.67
C TYR A 282 -8.51 12.14 -10.08
N GLN A 283 -7.96 11.29 -10.95
CA GLN A 283 -6.61 11.43 -11.49
C GLN A 283 -6.43 12.78 -12.20
N GLY A 284 -7.37 13.17 -13.08
CA GLY A 284 -7.29 14.45 -13.79
C GLY A 284 -7.33 15.66 -12.85
N LYS A 285 -8.20 15.64 -11.82
CA LYS A 285 -8.26 16.70 -10.80
C LYS A 285 -6.97 16.77 -9.99
N MET A 286 -6.51 15.63 -9.47
CA MET A 286 -5.28 15.56 -8.66
C MET A 286 -4.07 16.03 -9.47
N MET A 287 -3.93 15.56 -10.72
CA MET A 287 -2.86 15.99 -11.61
C MET A 287 -2.88 17.50 -11.83
N LYS A 288 -4.04 18.07 -12.16
CA LYS A 288 -4.19 19.53 -12.35
C LYS A 288 -3.80 20.33 -11.10
N MET A 289 -4.23 19.90 -9.91
CA MET A 289 -3.92 20.60 -8.66
C MET A 289 -2.46 20.44 -8.25
N ARG A 290 -1.89 19.26 -8.49
CA ARG A 290 -0.47 18.96 -8.26
C ARG A 290 0.40 19.81 -9.18
N ASP A 291 0.08 19.87 -10.48
CA ASP A 291 0.85 20.66 -11.46
C ASP A 291 0.77 22.17 -11.13
N LEU A 292 -0.38 22.67 -10.68
CA LEU A 292 -0.53 24.05 -10.20
C LEU A 292 0.35 24.32 -8.98
N LEU A 293 0.40 23.40 -8.02
CA LEU A 293 1.24 23.50 -6.83
C LEU A 293 2.73 23.49 -7.20
N GLU A 294 3.15 22.56 -8.05
CA GLU A 294 4.52 22.43 -8.56
C GLU A 294 4.97 23.69 -9.30
N GLN A 295 4.13 24.23 -10.19
CA GLN A 295 4.42 25.46 -10.93
C GLN A 295 4.54 26.67 -9.99
N SER A 296 3.67 26.76 -8.98
CA SER A 296 3.62 27.91 -8.06
C SER A 296 4.78 27.95 -7.05
N LEU A 297 5.31 26.77 -6.70
CA LEU A 297 6.46 26.60 -5.79
C LEU A 297 7.79 26.34 -6.53
N ALA A 298 7.76 26.21 -7.86
CA ALA A 298 8.91 25.84 -8.70
C ALA A 298 9.59 24.53 -8.25
N VAL A 299 8.78 23.52 -7.90
CA VAL A 299 9.21 22.18 -7.50
C VAL A 299 8.66 21.13 -8.46
N ARG A 300 9.24 19.91 -8.46
CA ARG A 300 8.82 18.81 -9.37
C ARG A 300 8.37 17.55 -8.64
N THR A 301 8.11 17.64 -7.34
CA THR A 301 7.74 16.48 -6.52
C THR A 301 6.68 16.87 -5.48
N HIS A 302 6.01 15.87 -4.92
CA HIS A 302 5.09 16.02 -3.79
C HIS A 302 5.80 16.43 -2.49
N SER A 303 7.13 16.27 -2.44
CA SER A 303 8.02 16.79 -1.42
C SER A 303 8.54 18.17 -1.83
N VAL A 304 8.30 19.16 -0.99
CA VAL A 304 8.75 20.53 -1.20
C VAL A 304 9.88 20.80 -0.21
N SER A 305 11.11 20.67 -0.69
CA SER A 305 12.29 21.04 0.08
C SER A 305 12.54 22.54 -0.05
N PHE A 306 12.41 23.28 1.06
CA PHE A 306 12.71 24.71 1.07
C PHE A 306 14.22 24.89 1.21
N ARG A 307 14.90 25.25 0.11
CA ARG A 307 16.35 25.49 0.11
C ARG A 307 16.69 26.80 0.82
N LYS A 308 17.90 26.88 1.39
CA LYS A 308 18.47 28.09 2.01
C LYS A 308 17.70 28.64 3.23
N THR A 309 16.85 27.82 3.87
CA THR A 309 16.24 28.18 5.15
C THR A 309 16.91 27.45 6.31
N ALA A 310 17.06 28.16 7.45
CA ALA A 310 17.47 27.55 8.70
C ALA A 310 16.32 26.80 9.39
N LEU A 311 15.09 26.91 8.88
CA LEU A 311 13.92 26.27 9.47
C LEU A 311 13.85 24.78 9.13
N THR A 312 13.38 24.01 10.11
CA THR A 312 12.89 22.64 9.93
C THR A 312 11.49 22.66 9.32
N CYS A 313 11.10 21.55 8.69
CA CYS A 313 9.74 21.34 8.20
C CYS A 313 8.66 21.51 9.29
N GLY A 314 8.94 21.06 10.53
CA GLY A 314 8.06 21.26 11.68
C GLY A 314 7.87 22.73 12.03
N GLU A 315 8.95 23.53 12.01
CA GLU A 315 8.86 24.98 12.21
C GLU A 315 8.11 25.67 11.08
N ILE A 316 8.31 25.25 9.82
CA ILE A 316 7.56 25.79 8.67
C ILE A 316 6.06 25.54 8.85
N LEU A 317 5.66 24.30 9.16
CA LEU A 317 4.24 23.96 9.36
C LEU A 317 3.64 24.66 10.59
N SER A 318 4.41 24.86 11.66
CA SER A 318 3.96 25.61 12.84
C SER A 318 3.60 27.07 12.54
N ARG A 319 4.20 27.65 11.48
CA ARG A 319 3.90 29.00 10.98
C ARG A 319 2.71 29.03 10.00
N CYS A 320 2.17 27.87 9.62
CA CYS A 320 1.02 27.73 8.71
C CYS A 320 -0.14 27.01 9.41
N PRO A 321 -0.77 27.58 10.46
CA PRO A 321 -1.75 26.87 11.29
C PRO A 321 -3.03 26.44 10.55
N GLU A 322 -3.30 27.04 9.39
CA GLU A 322 -4.44 26.70 8.54
C GLU A 322 -4.13 25.56 7.56
N LEU A 323 -2.85 25.17 7.39
CA LEU A 323 -2.40 24.09 6.52
C LEU A 323 -2.21 22.79 7.30
N THR A 324 -2.90 21.74 6.87
CA THR A 324 -2.62 20.36 7.32
C THR A 324 -1.80 19.65 6.27
N ALA A 325 -0.54 19.41 6.60
CA ALA A 325 0.44 18.72 5.76
C ALA A 325 1.39 17.92 6.67
N SER A 326 2.29 17.14 6.08
CA SER A 326 3.23 16.28 6.82
C SER A 326 4.68 16.60 6.49
N THR A 327 5.57 16.21 7.39
CA THR A 327 7.03 16.37 7.28
C THR A 327 7.71 15.15 6.62
N GLY A 328 6.93 14.28 5.97
CA GLY A 328 7.34 12.94 5.52
C GLY A 328 6.31 11.87 5.88
N ALA A 329 6.67 10.59 5.90
CA ALA A 329 5.77 9.58 6.44
C ALA A 329 5.44 9.96 7.89
N ALA A 330 4.16 10.18 8.16
CA ALA A 330 3.59 10.69 9.41
C ALA A 330 3.97 9.90 10.69
N CYS A 331 4.82 8.88 10.58
CA CYS A 331 5.40 8.08 11.65
C CYS A 331 6.75 8.61 12.17
N HIS A 332 7.40 9.58 11.52
CA HIS A 332 8.70 10.10 11.94
C HIS A 332 8.59 11.20 13.01
N GLY A 333 8.11 10.85 14.21
CA GLY A 333 8.02 11.75 15.37
C GLY A 333 9.37 12.14 16.03
N THR A 334 10.49 11.90 15.35
CA THR A 334 11.85 11.96 15.94
C THR A 334 12.66 13.18 15.53
N GLY A 335 12.13 14.06 14.67
CA GLY A 335 12.84 15.26 14.20
C GLY A 335 14.04 14.98 13.28
N LYS A 336 14.25 13.73 12.86
CA LYS A 336 15.29 13.34 11.91
C LYS A 336 14.81 13.56 10.47
N PRO A 337 15.67 14.05 9.55
CA PRO A 337 15.32 14.14 8.13
C PRO A 337 14.97 12.78 7.51
N SER A 338 14.13 12.80 6.47
CA SER A 338 13.66 11.58 5.81
C SER A 338 14.82 10.76 5.21
N GLU A 339 14.94 9.51 5.66
CA GLU A 339 15.88 8.53 5.08
C GLU A 339 15.52 8.22 3.61
N ILE A 340 14.24 8.28 3.24
CA ILE A 340 13.75 8.05 1.86
C ILE A 340 14.24 9.17 0.94
N LEU A 341 14.14 10.43 1.36
CA LEU A 341 14.63 11.56 0.58
C LEU A 341 16.15 11.51 0.43
N MET A 342 16.87 11.21 1.51
CA MET A 342 18.33 11.05 1.45
C MET A 342 18.76 9.88 0.55
N ALA A 343 18.06 8.74 0.61
CA ALA A 343 18.25 7.62 -0.30
C ALA A 343 17.99 7.98 -1.77
N SER A 344 17.17 8.99 -2.02
CA SER A 344 16.86 9.53 -3.35
C SER A 344 17.84 10.63 -3.81
N GLY A 345 18.88 10.93 -3.02
CA GLY A 345 19.92 11.91 -3.34
C GLY A 345 19.65 13.33 -2.85
N VAL A 346 18.61 13.56 -2.03
CA VAL A 346 18.39 14.85 -1.36
C VAL A 346 19.42 15.02 -0.23
N THR A 347 20.01 16.20 -0.11
CA THR A 347 20.98 16.47 0.97
C THR A 347 20.28 16.46 2.33
N PHE A 348 21.06 16.24 3.40
CA PHE A 348 20.54 16.29 4.76
C PHE A 348 19.90 17.66 5.08
N GLU A 349 20.53 18.75 4.65
CA GLU A 349 20.04 20.11 4.85
C GLU A 349 18.69 20.36 4.17
N ASP A 350 18.53 19.92 2.92
CA ASP A 350 17.27 20.09 2.16
C ASP A 350 16.18 19.15 2.70
N ALA A 351 16.52 17.92 3.09
CA ALA A 351 15.58 16.97 3.67
C ALA A 351 15.02 17.43 5.04
N ARG A 352 15.77 18.26 5.78
CA ARG A 352 15.34 18.80 7.08
C ARG A 352 14.22 19.83 6.96
N SER A 353 14.15 20.55 5.85
CA SER A 353 13.11 21.55 5.56
C SER A 353 12.00 21.04 4.66
N ASP A 354 11.99 19.74 4.34
CA ASP A 354 11.05 19.16 3.39
C ASP A 354 9.62 19.03 3.96
N VAL A 355 8.65 19.60 3.23
CA VAL A 355 7.24 19.47 3.53
C VAL A 355 6.57 18.66 2.43
N ARG A 356 5.92 17.56 2.81
CA ARG A 356 5.14 16.74 1.90
C ARG A 356 3.74 17.30 1.77
N LEU A 357 3.38 17.69 0.54
CA LEU A 357 2.07 18.17 0.15
C LEU A 357 1.42 17.16 -0.79
N SER A 358 0.29 16.60 -0.35
CA SER A 358 -0.46 15.61 -1.13
C SER A 358 -1.90 16.08 -1.29
N VAL A 359 -2.26 16.43 -2.52
CA VAL A 359 -3.60 16.87 -2.92
C VAL A 359 -4.57 15.70 -2.98
N GLY A 360 -5.87 16.00 -2.96
CA GLY A 360 -6.93 15.01 -3.03
C GLY A 360 -8.06 15.38 -4.00
N ARG A 361 -9.17 14.66 -3.87
CA ARG A 361 -10.35 14.77 -4.77
C ARG A 361 -11.04 16.13 -4.70
N ASP A 362 -10.99 16.75 -3.53
CA ASP A 362 -11.73 17.97 -3.18
C ASP A 362 -10.82 19.20 -3.07
N THR A 363 -9.51 19.03 -3.35
CA THR A 363 -8.57 20.14 -3.36
C THR A 363 -8.91 21.11 -4.48
N THR A 364 -8.96 22.41 -4.17
CA THR A 364 -9.30 23.48 -5.10
C THR A 364 -8.10 24.37 -5.43
N SER A 365 -8.13 25.07 -6.56
CA SER A 365 -7.05 26.01 -6.94
C SER A 365 -6.88 27.13 -5.91
N LYS A 366 -7.98 27.64 -5.35
CA LYS A 366 -7.94 28.65 -4.28
C LYS A 366 -7.19 28.15 -3.05
N GLN A 367 -7.39 26.89 -2.65
CA GLN A 367 -6.64 26.29 -1.55
C GLN A 367 -5.16 26.13 -1.88
N ILE A 368 -4.81 25.80 -3.13
CA ILE A 368 -3.41 25.77 -3.59
C ILE A 368 -2.78 27.17 -3.51
N GLU A 369 -3.44 28.20 -4.05
CA GLU A 369 -2.97 29.59 -4.01
C GLU A 369 -2.75 30.08 -2.57
N GLN A 370 -3.71 29.82 -1.67
CA GLN A 370 -3.59 30.14 -0.25
C GLN A 370 -2.44 29.38 0.41
N THR A 371 -2.26 28.10 0.09
CA THR A 371 -1.14 27.29 0.61
C THR A 371 0.21 27.86 0.18
N VAL A 372 0.35 28.21 -1.10
CA VAL A 372 1.59 28.78 -1.64
C VAL A 372 1.92 30.10 -0.94
N LEU A 373 0.94 30.96 -0.74
CA LEU A 373 1.12 32.22 -0.02
C LEU A 373 1.57 31.98 1.43
N MET A 374 0.91 31.07 2.14
CA MET A 374 1.27 30.72 3.52
C MET A 374 2.70 30.20 3.64
N LEU A 375 3.10 29.28 2.75
CA LEU A 375 4.43 28.69 2.75
C LEU A 375 5.50 29.75 2.43
N LYS A 376 5.33 30.55 1.37
CA LYS A 376 6.27 31.63 1.03
C LYS A 376 6.43 32.63 2.17
N THR A 377 5.33 33.00 2.83
CA THR A 377 5.36 33.87 4.02
C THR A 377 6.12 33.21 5.17
N ALA A 378 5.87 31.92 5.45
CA ALA A 378 6.49 31.21 6.57
C ALA A 378 8.03 31.13 6.47
N VAL A 379 8.56 30.99 5.25
CA VAL A 379 10.01 30.92 4.99
C VAL A 379 10.63 32.27 4.58
N ASN A 380 9.89 33.38 4.72
CA ASN A 380 10.33 34.73 4.33
C ASN A 380 10.80 34.83 2.85
N LEU A 381 10.16 34.07 1.95
CA LEU A 381 10.43 34.10 0.50
C LEU A 381 9.49 35.06 -0.26
N LEU A 382 8.97 36.08 0.43
CA LEU A 382 8.29 37.19 -0.23
C LEU A 382 9.35 38.23 -0.57
N ASP A 383 9.76 38.28 -1.83
CA ASP A 383 10.49 39.42 -2.40
C ASP A 383 9.57 40.66 -2.47
#